data_AF-A0A7L3JVG1-F1
#
_entry.id   AF-A0A7L3JVG1-F1
#
_cell.length_a   1.000
_cell.length_b   1.000
_cell.length_c   1.000
_cell.angle_alpha   90.00
_cell.angle_beta   90.00
_cell.angle_gamma   90.00
#
_symmetry.space_group_name_H-M   'P 1'
#
loop_
_entity.id
_entity.type
_entity.pdbx_description
1 polymer ?
#
loop_
_entity_poly.entity_id
_entity_poly.type
_entity_poly.pdbx_seq_one_letter_code
_entity_poly.pdbx_strand_id
1 'polypeptide(L)' 'LRSLLDALLAGKHQWGTDIQVTLIPTFDSLVMHEWYQETHDRQQELGITVLGSNS' A
#
# COMPACT_ATOMS: atom_id res chain seq x y z
N LEU A 1 12.61 0.01 3.41
CA LEU A 1 11.42 0.31 2.57
C LEU A 1 10.20 -0.47 3.07
N ARG A 2 10.27 -1.81 3.11
CA ARG A 2 9.18 -2.66 3.59
C ARG A 2 8.56 -2.24 4.93
N SER A 3 9.37 -2.03 5.96
CA SER A 3 8.89 -1.59 7.29
C SER A 3 8.10 -0.27 7.28
N LEU A 4 8.42 0.64 6.36
CA LEU A 4 7.69 1.90 6.19
C LEU A 4 6.32 1.66 5.54
N LEU A 5 6.26 0.78 4.54
CA LEU A 5 5.02 0.39 3.87
C LEU A 5 4.10 -0.38 4.82
N ASP A 6 4.66 -1.27 5.65
CA ASP A 6 3.90 -1.97 6.69
C ASP A 6 3.33 -1.00 7.73
N ALA A 7 4.13 0.00 8.14
CA ALA A 7 3.68 1.05 9.05
C ALA A 7 2.55 1.90 8.45
N LEU A 8 2.56 2.15 7.13
CA LEU A 8 1.47 2.82 6.42
C LEU A 8 0.15 2.04 6.50
N LEU A 9 0.18 0.72 6.28
CA LEU A 9 -1.03 -0.12 6.42
C LEU A 9 -1.55 -0.12 7.86
N ALA A 10 -0.65 -0.26 8.83
CA ALA A 10 -0.99 -0.22 10.25
C ALA A 10 -1.58 1.13 10.67
N GLY A 11 -1.07 2.23 10.09
CA GLY A 11 -1.61 3.57 10.28
C GLY A 11 -2.99 3.73 9.68
N LYS A 12 -3.20 3.33 8.41
CA LYS A 12 -4.51 3.42 7.73
C LYS A 12 -5.61 2.69 8.48
N HIS A 13 -5.30 1.53 9.06
CA HIS A 13 -6.26 0.75 9.84
C HIS A 13 -6.85 1.53 11.03
N GLN A 14 -6.13 2.53 11.56
CA GLN A 14 -6.55 3.30 12.73
C GLN A 14 -7.40 4.54 12.40
N TRP A 15 -7.59 4.88 11.14
CA TRP A 15 -8.24 6.16 10.76
C TRP A 15 -9.73 6.23 11.10
N GLY A 16 -10.36 5.12 11.49
CA GLY A 16 -11.75 5.07 11.96
C GLY A 16 -12.80 5.57 10.96
N THR A 17 -12.38 5.77 9.70
CA THR A 17 -13.15 6.37 8.61
C THR A 17 -12.82 5.62 7.32
N ASP A 18 -13.84 5.39 6.50
CA ASP A 18 -13.71 4.73 5.21
C ASP A 18 -13.22 5.73 4.15
N ILE A 19 -11.97 6.18 4.32
CA ILE A 19 -11.28 7.05 3.37
C ILE A 19 -10.53 6.16 2.38
N GLN A 20 -10.80 6.37 1.09
CA GLN A 20 -10.03 5.76 0.01
C GLN A 20 -8.68 6.47 -0.14
N VAL A 21 -7.60 5.69 -0.27
CA VAL A 21 -6.23 6.19 -0.37
C VAL A 21 -5.58 5.67 -1.64
N THR A 22 -4.99 6.57 -2.43
CA THR A 22 -4.19 6.20 -3.59
C THR A 22 -2.72 6.37 -3.26
N LEU A 23 -1.97 5.27 -3.16
CA LEU A 23 -0.52 5.28 -3.01
C LEU A 23 0.12 5.30 -4.40
N ILE A 24 0.85 6.37 -4.72
CA ILE A 24 1.61 6.52 -5.96
C ILE A 24 3.08 6.38 -5.62
N PRO A 25 3.71 5.24 -5.91
CA PRO A 25 5.13 5.07 -5.68
C PRO A 25 5.93 5.85 -6.72
N THR A 26 6.88 6.67 -6.27
CA THR A 26 7.74 7.48 -7.15
C THR A 26 9.09 6.81 -7.45
N PHE A 27 9.36 5.67 -6.82
CA PHE A 27 10.59 4.91 -6.97
C PHE A 27 10.25 3.43 -7.08
N ASP A 28 10.50 2.80 -8.22
CA ASP A 28 10.20 1.39 -8.42
C ASP A 28 11.35 0.49 -7.92
N SER A 29 11.01 -0.60 -7.21
CA SER A 29 11.97 -1.59 -6.73
C SER A 29 11.33 -2.96 -6.53
N LEU A 30 12.14 -4.02 -6.63
CA LEU A 30 11.68 -5.39 -6.39
C LEU A 30 10.99 -5.55 -5.02
N VAL A 31 11.55 -4.92 -3.97
CA VAL A 31 10.98 -4.95 -2.62
C VAL A 31 9.57 -4.35 -2.57
N MET A 32 9.27 -3.34 -3.39
CA MET A 32 7.93 -2.77 -3.48
C MET A 32 6.98 -3.71 -4.21
N HIS A 33 7.43 -4.32 -5.31
CA HIS A 33 6.62 -5.28 -6.05
C HIS A 33 6.23 -6.48 -5.19
N GLU A 34 7.20 -7.08 -4.49
CA GLU A 34 6.96 -8.18 -3.55
C GLU A 34 5.99 -7.77 -2.45
N TRP A 35 6.21 -6.60 -1.85
CA TRP A 35 5.32 -6.08 -0.81
C TRP A 35 3.90 -5.83 -1.33
N TYR A 36 3.76 -5.28 -2.53
CA TYR A 36 2.46 -5.05 -3.15
C TYR A 36 1.70 -6.36 -3.35
N GLN A 37 2.35 -7.38 -3.88
CA GLN A 37 1.74 -8.70 -4.09
C GLN A 37 1.35 -9.36 -2.76
N GLU A 38 2.24 -9.34 -1.77
CA GLU A 38 2.00 -10.01 -0.49
C GLU A 38 0.95 -9.31 0.38
N THR A 39 0.72 -8.01 0.19
CA THR A 39 -0.24 -7.23 1.00
C THR A 39 -1.46 -6.75 0.22
N HIS A 40 -1.65 -7.23 -1.02
CA HIS A 40 -2.72 -6.80 -1.92
C HIS A 40 -4.11 -6.88 -1.27
N ASP A 41 -4.45 -8.03 -0.67
CA ASP A 41 -5.78 -8.22 -0.06
C ASP A 41 -6.01 -7.27 1.12
N ARG A 42 -4.99 -7.08 1.94
CA ARG A 42 -5.03 -6.16 3.07
C ARG A 42 -5.17 -4.70 2.62
N GLN A 43 -4.57 -4.34 1.49
CA GLN A 43 -4.73 -3.01 0.90
C GLN A 43 -6.18 -2.81 0.43
N GLN A 44 -6.78 -3.80 -0.23
CA GLN A 44 -8.19 -3.75 -0.66
C GLN A 44 -9.14 -3.58 0.52
N GLU A 45 -8.95 -4.35 1.60
CA GLU A 45 -9.73 -4.24 2.84
C GLU A 45 -9.63 -2.83 3.48
N LEU A 46 -8.47 -2.20 3.35
CA LEU A 46 -8.21 -0.87 3.90
C LEU A 46 -8.63 0.28 2.96
N GLY A 47 -9.16 0.00 1.78
CA GLY A 47 -9.47 1.02 0.76
C GLY A 47 -8.22 1.70 0.20
N ILE A 48 -7.11 0.97 0.11
CA ILE A 48 -5.85 1.44 -0.47
C ILE A 48 -5.73 0.92 -1.90
N THR A 49 -5.57 1.83 -2.84
CA THR A 49 -5.19 1.53 -4.23
C THR A 49 -3.74 1.93 -4.45
N VAL A 50 -2.90 1.01 -4.91
CA VAL A 50 -1.52 1.33 -5.29
C VAL A 50 -1.46 1.48 -6.81
N LEU A 51 -1.07 2.67 -7.27
CA LEU A 51 -0.83 2.93 -8.69
C LEU A 51 0.65 2.77 -8.99
N GLY A 52 1.10 1.52 -9.09
CA GLY A 52 2.43 1.17 -9.58
C GLY A 52 2.46 1.20 -11.11
N SER A 53 3.56 1.71 -11.68
CA SER A 53 3.83 1.74 -13.11
C SER A 53 3.98 0.33 -13.69
N ASN A 54 2.88 -0.41 -13.87
CA ASN A 54 2.85 -1.61 -14.71
C ASN A 54 2.85 -1.23 -16.20
N SER A 55 3.92 -0.55 -16.65
CA SER A 55 4.24 -0.41 -18.07
C SER A 55 5.71 -0.65 -18.34
#